data_AF-A0A495Z1T4-F1
#
_entry.id   AF-A0A495Z1T4-F1
#
_cell.length_a   1.000
_cell.length_b   1.000
_cell.length_c   1.000
_cell.angle_alpha   90.00
_cell.angle_beta   90.00
_cell.angle_gamma   90.00
#
_symmetry.space_group_name_H-M   'P 1'
#
loop_
_entity.id
_entity.type
_entity.pdbx_description
1 polymer ?
#
loop_
_entity_poly.entity_id
_entity_poly.type
_entity_poly.pdbx_seq_one_letter_code
_entity_poly.pdbx_strand_id
1 'polypeptide(L)'
;MRYHPMVWLYRKVCLKYSGKLRYFSVRDIETVGAEFERLEHHEFHLSAVSALFWQQCIAIPTLYRWTFRILKAIDTSLLKCFPFLKRLCWITAMVCQKN
;
A
#
# COMPACT_ATOMS: atom_id res chain seq x y z
N MET A 1 -13.39 -0.83 -2.59
CA MET A 1 -12.61 -2.08 -2.78
C MET A 1 -13.50 -3.33 -2.92
N ARG A 2 -14.60 -3.32 -3.69
CA ARG A 2 -15.49 -4.49 -3.84
C ARG A 2 -15.09 -5.45 -4.97
N TYR A 3 -14.16 -5.05 -5.84
CA TYR A 3 -13.85 -5.76 -7.11
C TYR A 3 -12.38 -6.18 -7.26
N HIS A 4 -11.60 -6.26 -6.17
CA HIS A 4 -10.22 -6.71 -6.28
C HIS A 4 -10.19 -8.25 -6.31
N PRO A 5 -9.73 -8.89 -7.40
CA PRO A 5 -9.83 -10.35 -7.58
C PRO A 5 -9.09 -11.14 -6.49
N MET A 6 -7.94 -10.63 -6.03
CA MET A 6 -7.19 -11.20 -4.91
C MET A 6 -7.92 -11.09 -3.57
N VAL A 7 -8.68 -10.01 -3.32
CA VAL A 7 -9.47 -9.87 -2.09
C VAL A 7 -10.62 -10.85 -2.09
N TRP A 8 -11.24 -11.09 -3.25
CA TRP A 8 -12.26 -12.13 -3.40
C TRP A 8 -11.69 -13.53 -3.13
N LEU A 9 -10.52 -13.84 -3.71
CA LEU A 9 -9.84 -15.12 -3.48
C LEU A 9 -9.45 -15.31 -2.01
N TYR A 10 -8.85 -14.29 -1.39
CA TYR A 10 -8.50 -14.29 0.03
C TYR A 10 -9.72 -14.51 0.93
N ARG A 11 -10.85 -13.83 0.66
CA ARG A 11 -12.10 -14.04 1.40
C ARG A 11 -12.64 -15.46 1.28
N LYS A 12 -12.49 -16.08 0.10
CA LYS A 12 -12.94 -17.46 -0.16
C LYS A 12 -12.11 -18.49 0.61
N VAL A 13 -10.81 -18.23 0.78
CA VAL A 13 -9.88 -19.14 1.47
C VAL A 13 -9.85 -18.90 2.98
N CYS A 14 -9.91 -17.63 3.44
CA CYS A 14 -9.80 -17.24 4.85
C CYS A 14 -11.14 -16.80 5.48
N LEU A 15 -12.22 -17.54 5.18
CA LEU A 15 -13.61 -17.30 5.59
C LEU A 15 -13.82 -16.97 7.09
N LYS A 16 -12.91 -17.42 7.97
CA LYS A 16 -13.03 -17.27 9.43
C LYS A 16 -13.06 -15.80 9.92
N TYR A 17 -12.56 -14.85 9.13
CA TYR A 17 -12.47 -13.44 9.52
C TYR A 17 -13.42 -12.51 8.74
N SER A 18 -14.19 -13.02 7.77
CA SER A 18 -14.92 -12.18 6.79
C SER A 18 -16.16 -11.47 7.34
N GLY A 19 -16.77 -11.93 8.43
CA GLY A 19 -18.09 -11.45 8.89
C GLY A 19 -18.10 -10.09 9.58
N LYS A 20 -16.97 -9.63 10.13
CA LYS A 20 -16.85 -8.37 10.92
C LYS A 20 -15.78 -7.40 10.39
N LEU A 21 -15.26 -7.62 9.18
CA LEU A 21 -14.23 -6.75 8.61
C LEU A 21 -14.83 -5.42 8.14
N ARG A 22 -14.71 -4.38 8.98
CA ARG A 22 -14.82 -2.99 8.52
C ARG A 22 -13.56 -2.68 7.73
N TYR A 23 -13.70 -2.45 6.43
CA TYR A 23 -12.59 -2.04 5.59
C TYR A 23 -12.14 -0.65 6.02
N PHE A 24 -10.85 -0.54 6.29
CA PHE A 24 -10.21 0.74 6.55
C PHE A 24 -10.32 1.60 5.28
N SER A 25 -11.03 2.72 5.39
CA SER A 25 -11.23 3.66 4.30
C SER A 25 -10.13 4.72 4.32
N VAL A 26 -9.98 5.44 3.19
CA VAL A 26 -9.04 6.57 3.12
C VAL A 26 -9.39 7.66 4.14
N ARG A 27 -10.67 7.83 4.48
CA ARG A 27 -11.09 8.78 5.52
C ARG A 27 -10.66 8.33 6.91
N ASP A 28 -10.60 7.02 7.15
CA ASP A 28 -10.10 6.48 8.41
C ASP A 28 -8.59 6.75 8.56
N ILE A 29 -7.83 6.83 7.45
CA ILE A 29 -6.40 7.25 7.46
C ILE A 29 -6.27 8.69 7.98
N GLU A 30 -7.08 9.61 7.46
CA GLU A 30 -7.07 11.02 7.89
C GLU A 30 -7.46 11.16 9.36
N THR A 31 -8.46 10.38 9.79
CA THR A 31 -8.95 10.39 11.17
C THR A 31 -7.90 9.88 12.14
N VAL A 32 -7.21 8.78 11.81
CA VAL A 32 -6.10 8.26 12.62
C VAL A 32 -4.92 9.21 12.59
N GLY A 33 -4.65 9.85 11.45
CA GLY A 33 -3.57 10.81 11.29
C GLY A 33 -3.70 12.07 12.14
N ALA A 34 -4.91 12.51 12.43
CA ALA A 34 -5.17 13.69 13.24
C ALA A 34 -4.61 13.59 14.68
N GLU A 35 -4.41 12.37 15.18
CA GLU A 35 -3.85 12.09 16.52
C GLU A 35 -2.31 12.17 16.58
N PHE A 36 -1.66 12.41 15.44
CA PHE A 36 -0.20 12.45 15.31
C PHE A 36 0.25 13.80 14.74
N GLU A 37 1.39 14.31 15.22
CA GLU A 37 1.93 15.59 14.75
C GLU A 37 2.40 15.52 13.29
N ARG A 38 2.90 14.36 12.87
CA ARG A 38 3.27 14.10 11.47
C ARG A 38 2.75 12.76 11.03
N LEU A 39 2.08 12.75 9.87
CA LEU A 39 1.68 11.55 9.17
C LEU A 39 2.19 11.59 7.73
N GLU A 40 2.97 10.58 7.35
CA GLU A 40 3.28 10.31 5.95
C GLU A 40 2.49 9.11 5.45
N HIS A 41 1.80 9.30 4.32
CA HIS A 41 1.03 8.26 3.66
C HIS A 41 1.74 7.79 2.39
N HIS A 42 2.08 6.49 2.34
CA HIS A 42 2.71 5.88 1.18
C HIS A 42 1.85 4.73 0.66
N GLU A 43 1.45 4.83 -0.61
CA GLU A 43 0.68 3.80 -1.31
C GLU A 43 1.57 3.00 -2.26
N PHE A 44 1.42 1.68 -2.25
CA PHE A 44 2.18 0.75 -3.09
C PHE A 44 1.21 -0.02 -3.99
N HIS A 45 1.23 0.30 -5.29
CA HIS A 45 0.19 -0.12 -6.24
C HIS A 45 0.59 -1.32 -7.10
N LEU A 46 1.81 -1.41 -7.60
CA LEU A 46 2.17 -2.46 -8.57
C LEU A 46 3.58 -2.96 -8.30
N SER A 47 4.56 -2.34 -8.94
CA SER A 47 5.95 -2.77 -8.89
C SER A 47 6.63 -2.31 -7.61
N ALA A 48 6.16 -1.21 -6.99
CA ALA A 48 6.73 -0.69 -5.75
C ALA A 48 6.66 -1.68 -4.58
N VAL A 49 5.67 -2.59 -4.56
CA VAL A 49 5.58 -3.66 -3.54
C VAL A 49 6.76 -4.62 -3.62
N SER A 50 7.28 -4.88 -4.82
CA SER A 50 8.44 -5.76 -5.00
C SER A 50 9.70 -5.21 -4.34
N ALA A 51 9.83 -3.88 -4.19
CA ALA A 51 10.95 -3.27 -3.47
C ALA A 51 10.97 -3.68 -1.98
N LEU A 52 9.79 -3.85 -1.36
CA LEU A 52 9.69 -4.28 0.04
C LEU A 52 10.18 -5.73 0.20
N PHE A 53 9.84 -6.62 -0.74
CA PHE A 53 10.39 -7.98 -0.76
C PHE A 53 11.90 -7.98 -0.97
N TRP A 54 12.40 -7.08 -1.82
CA TRP A 54 13.83 -6.96 -2.09
C TRP A 54 14.63 -6.57 -0.84
N GLN A 55 14.06 -5.73 0.04
CA GLN A 55 14.69 -5.38 1.31
C GLN A 55 14.90 -6.60 2.22
N GLN A 56 13.99 -7.59 2.14
CA GLN A 56 14.09 -8.83 2.91
C GLN A 56 15.16 -9.78 2.36
N CYS A 57 15.40 -9.75 1.04
CA CYS A 57 16.43 -10.56 0.37
C CYS A 57 17.82 -9.91 0.41
N ILE A 58 17.89 -8.58 0.29
CA ILE A 58 19.13 -7.82 0.19
C ILE A 58 19.05 -6.62 1.15
N ALA A 59 19.71 -6.73 2.30
CA ALA A 59 19.71 -5.73 3.36
C ALA A 59 20.64 -4.53 3.06
N ILE A 60 20.71 -4.06 1.81
CA ILE A 60 21.52 -2.92 1.39
C ILE A 60 20.61 -1.68 1.25
N PRO A 61 20.68 -0.70 2.18
CA PRO A 61 19.73 0.42 2.24
C PRO A 61 19.75 1.33 1.01
N THR A 62 20.92 1.48 0.38
CA THR A 62 21.12 2.34 -0.79
C THR A 62 20.48 1.77 -2.05
N LEU A 63 20.62 0.46 -2.27
CA LEU A 63 19.98 -0.24 -3.38
C LEU A 63 18.46 -0.21 -3.24
N TYR A 64 17.94 -0.46 -2.04
CA TYR A 64 16.50 -0.34 -1.76
C TYR A 64 15.95 1.05 -2.10
N ARG A 65 16.62 2.12 -1.66
CA ARG A 65 16.19 3.50 -1.95
C ARG A 65 16.16 3.78 -3.44
N TRP A 66 17.16 3.31 -4.18
CA TRP A 66 17.25 3.51 -5.62
C TRP A 66 16.17 2.74 -6.38
N THR A 67 16.04 1.44 -6.12
CA THR A 67 15.03 0.60 -6.76
C THR A 67 13.63 1.11 -6.43
N PHE A 68 13.36 1.44 -5.17
CA PHE A 68 12.08 2.00 -4.76
C PHE A 68 11.73 3.30 -5.49
N ARG A 69 12.69 4.23 -5.64
CA ARG A 69 12.45 5.48 -6.38
C ARG A 69 12.10 5.24 -7.84
N ILE A 70 12.83 4.34 -8.50
CA ILE A 70 12.58 3.98 -9.90
C ILE A 70 11.21 3.32 -10.05
N LEU A 71 10.93 2.30 -9.24
CA LEU A 71 9.66 1.57 -9.25
C LEU A 71 8.49 2.50 -8.94
N LYS A 72 8.63 3.43 -7.99
CA LYS A 72 7.62 4.44 -7.67
C LYS A 72 7.41 5.43 -8.83
N ALA A 73 8.46 5.84 -9.53
CA ALA A 73 8.35 6.71 -10.70
C ALA A 73 7.62 6.02 -11.87
N ILE A 74 7.90 4.74 -12.08
CA ILE A 74 7.23 3.92 -13.09
C ILE A 74 5.76 3.73 -12.70
N ASP A 75 5.49 3.30 -11.47
CA ASP A 75 4.12 3.12 -10.96
C ASP A 75 3.32 4.43 -11.07
N THR A 76 3.88 5.57 -10.64
CA THR A 76 3.18 6.87 -10.74
C THR A 76 2.90 7.29 -12.17
N SER A 77 3.81 7.03 -13.12
CA SER A 77 3.59 7.29 -14.54
C SER A 77 2.51 6.37 -15.12
N LEU A 78 2.54 5.09 -14.77
CA LEU A 78 1.57 4.11 -15.23
C LEU A 78 0.17 4.36 -14.65
N LEU A 79 0.08 4.81 -13.39
CA LEU A 79 -1.15 5.24 -12.73
C LEU A 79 -1.70 6.57 -13.27
N LYS A 80 -0.86 7.42 -13.86
CA LYS A 80 -1.32 8.60 -14.61
C LYS A 80 -1.99 8.17 -15.91
N CYS A 81 -1.40 7.23 -16.64
CA CYS A 81 -1.98 6.71 -17.89
C CYS A 81 -3.25 5.87 -17.64
N PHE A 82 -3.28 5.09 -16.57
CA PHE A 82 -4.39 4.18 -16.24
C PHE A 82 -4.92 4.46 -14.83
N PRO A 83 -5.77 5.49 -14.65
CA PRO A 83 -6.26 5.89 -13.33
C PRO A 83 -7.10 4.82 -12.64
N PHE A 84 -7.62 3.83 -13.37
CA PHE A 84 -8.35 2.70 -12.79
C PHE A 84 -7.46 1.81 -11.91
N LEU A 85 -6.16 1.72 -12.23
CA LEU A 85 -5.19 0.90 -11.50
C LEU A 85 -4.91 1.44 -10.10
N LYS A 86 -5.22 2.72 -9.82
CA LYS A 86 -5.17 3.30 -8.46
C LYS A 86 -6.06 2.56 -7.46
N ARG A 87 -7.06 1.82 -7.95
CA ARG A 87 -7.93 0.97 -7.12
C ARG A 87 -7.25 -0.33 -6.68
N LEU A 88 -6.12 -0.67 -7.29
CA LEU A 88 -5.33 -1.86 -7.00
C LEU A 88 -4.14 -1.51 -6.10
N CYS A 89 -4.33 -0.62 -5.11
CA CYS A 89 -3.34 -0.44 -4.05
C CYS A 89 -3.25 -1.73 -3.24
N TRP A 90 -2.07 -2.36 -3.19
CA TRP A 90 -1.85 -3.61 -2.46
C TRP A 90 -1.49 -3.35 -1.01
N ILE A 91 -0.63 -2.35 -0.77
CA ILE A 91 -0.13 -2.02 0.56
C ILE A 91 -0.21 -0.52 0.74
N THR A 92 -0.76 -0.11 1.87
CA THR A 92 -0.74 1.26 2.34
C THR A 92 0.07 1.31 3.63
N ALA A 93 1.15 2.08 3.64
CA ALA A 93 1.95 2.34 4.83
C ALA A 93 1.63 3.74 5.37
N MET A 94 1.31 3.81 6.65
CA MET A 94 1.18 5.06 7.40
C MET A 94 2.37 5.16 8.35
N VAL A 95 3.21 6.17 8.16
CA VAL A 95 4.30 6.48 9.09
C VAL A 95 3.82 7.63 9.95
N CYS A 96 3.47 7.30 11.20
CA CYS A 96 2.96 8.25 12.17
C CYS A 96 4.07 8.60 13.17
N GLN A 97 4.28 9.89 13.44
CA GLN A 97 5.23 10.37 14.44
C GLN A 97 4.47 11.11 15.54
N LYS A 98 4.67 10.66 16.79
CA LYS A 98 4.17 11.30 18.01
C LYS A 98 5.38 11.74 18.83
N ASN A 99 5.45 13.02 19.19
CA ASN A 99 6.44 13.53 20.15
C ASN A 99 6.11 13.07 21.58
#